data_AF-A0A383E1V6-F1
#
_entry.id   AF-A0A383E1V6-F1
#
_cell.length_a   1.000
_cell.length_b   1.000
_cell.length_c   1.000
_cell.angle_alpha   90.00
_cell.angle_beta   90.00
_cell.angle_gamma   90.00
#
_symmetry.space_group_name_H-M   'P 1'
#
loop_
_entity.id
_entity.type
_entity.pdbx_description
1 polymer ?
#
loop_
_entity_poly.entity_id
_entity_poly.type
_entity_poly.pdbx_seq_one_letter_code
_entity_poly.pdbx_strand_id
1 'polypeptide(L)' 'MRDSLINDEVISVPFDEGIQDLTKQLELNSSTIKVEGLAGSSRALFLTRLIQCTSRQIVVLTSDQNSGEKLI' A
#
# COMPACT_ATOMS: atom_id res chain seq x y z
N MET A 1 11.75 3.22 -26.19
CA MET A 1 10.90 2.30 -25.41
C MET A 1 11.68 1.04 -25.17
N ARG A 2 12.07 0.78 -23.91
CA ARG A 2 12.51 -0.53 -23.45
C ARG A 2 11.49 -0.93 -22.40
N ASP A 3 10.55 -1.76 -22.80
CA ASP A 3 9.70 -2.48 -21.86
C ASP A 3 10.59 -3.56 -21.24
N SER A 4 11.24 -3.22 -20.12
CA SER A 4 11.81 -4.26 -19.28
C SER A 4 10.62 -4.98 -18.64
N LEU A 5 10.35 -6.18 -19.12
CA LEU A 5 9.53 -7.19 -18.48
C LEU A 5 10.12 -7.46 -17.10
N ILE A 6 9.70 -6.66 -16.12
CA ILE A 6 9.83 -7.01 -14.72
C ILE A 6 8.87 -8.17 -14.57
N ASN A 7 9.41 -9.37 -14.42
CA ASN A 7 8.64 -10.51 -13.98
C ASN A 7 8.06 -10.11 -12.62
N ASP A 8 6.78 -9.72 -12.59
CA ASP A 8 6.02 -9.53 -11.38
C ASP A 8 5.80 -10.92 -10.75
N GLU A 9 6.86 -11.46 -10.15
CA GLU A 9 6.71 -12.48 -9.10
C GLU A 9 5.90 -11.81 -8.00
N VAL A 10 4.59 -12.04 -8.01
CA VAL A 10 3.67 -11.61 -6.95
C VAL A 10 3.99 -12.46 -5.72
N ILE A 11 5.00 -12.03 -4.95
CA ILE A 11 5.33 -12.62 -3.67
C ILE A 11 4.19 -12.29 -2.71
N SER A 12 3.32 -13.28 -2.46
CA SER A 12 2.24 -13.16 -1.50
C SER A 12 2.79 -13.24 -0.08
N VAL A 13 3.10 -12.08 0.51
CA VAL A 13 3.48 -11.98 1.94
C VAL A 13 2.23 -11.92 2.83
N PRO A 14 2.29 -12.45 4.07
CA PRO A 14 1.26 -12.23 5.07
C PRO A 14 0.99 -10.73 5.28
N PHE A 15 -0.26 -10.38 5.54
CA PHE A 15 -0.69 -8.98 5.61
C PHE A 15 0.14 -8.13 6.59
N ASP A 16 0.34 -8.60 7.82
CA ASP A 16 1.09 -7.85 8.83
C ASP A 16 2.59 -7.72 8.48
N GLU A 17 3.19 -8.74 7.86
CA GLU A 17 4.57 -8.69 7.37
C GLU A 17 4.72 -7.67 6.23
N GLY A 18 3.76 -7.67 5.29
CA GLY A 18 3.71 -6.68 4.21
C GLY A 18 3.60 -5.24 4.72
N ILE A 19 2.79 -4.99 5.76
CA ILE A 19 2.68 -3.66 6.38
C ILE A 19 4.01 -3.22 7.02
N GLN A 20 4.70 -4.11 7.72
CA GLN A 20 5.97 -3.78 8.35
C GLN A 20 7.04 -3.42 7.30
N ASP A 21 7.15 -4.19 6.23
CA ASP A 21 8.13 -3.93 5.18
C ASP A 21 7.82 -2.64 4.41
N LEU A 22 6.54 -2.38 4.15
CA LEU A 22 6.11 -1.10 3.58
C LEU A 22 6.50 0.09 4.48
N THR A 23 6.29 -0.04 5.79
CA THR A 23 6.60 1.03 6.75
C THR A 23 8.11 1.31 6.79
N LYS A 24 8.95 0.27 6.76
CA LYS A 24 10.41 0.43 6.64
C LYS A 24 10.80 1.18 5.36
N GLN A 25 10.17 0.84 4.23
CA GLN A 25 10.44 1.53 2.96
C GLN A 25 10.02 3.00 2.97
N LEU A 26 8.89 3.32 3.63
CA LEU A 26 8.45 4.71 3.83
C LEU A 26 9.45 5.51 4.67
N GLU A 27 10.04 4.91 5.71
CA GLU A 27 11.06 5.58 6.52
C GLU A 27 12.40 5.76 5.81
N LEU A 28 12.74 4.86 4.88
CA LEU A 28 13.91 4.96 4.03
C LEU A 28 13.75 5.99 2.89
N ASN A 29 12.65 6.77 2.88
CA ASN A 29 12.34 7.80 1.88
C ASN A 29 12.35 7.29 0.43
N SER A 30 11.84 6.08 0.19
CA SER A 30 11.60 5.66 -1.19
C SER A 30 10.61 6.62 -1.87
N SER A 31 10.88 6.99 -3.12
CA SER A 31 10.09 8.02 -3.81
C SER A 31 8.72 7.52 -4.29
N THR A 32 8.56 6.20 -4.47
CA THR A 32 7.31 5.59 -4.92
C THR A 32 7.26 4.12 -4.52
N ILE A 33 6.18 3.71 -3.87
CA ILE A 33 5.89 2.31 -3.53
C ILE A 33 4.58 1.91 -4.21
N LYS A 34 4.62 0.83 -4.98
CA LYS A 34 3.42 0.23 -5.57
C LYS A 34 3.00 -0.95 -4.70
N VAL A 35 1.73 -0.97 -4.30
CA VAL A 35 1.14 -2.06 -3.51
C VAL A 35 -0.02 -2.63 -4.31
N GLU A 36 0.06 -3.92 -4.62
CA GLU A 36 -1.06 -4.68 -5.16
C GLU A 36 -1.67 -5.50 -4.04
N GLY A 37 -3.01 -5.55 -4.02
CA GLY A 37 -3.81 -5.92 -2.84
C GLY A 37 -3.27 -7.11 -2.06
N LEU A 38 -2.93 -6.88 -0.79
CA LEU A 38 -2.57 -7.96 0.13
C LEU A 38 -3.79 -8.89 0.24
N ALA A 39 -3.59 -10.17 -0.08
CA ALA A 39 -4.66 -11.17 -0.07
C ALA A 39 -5.41 -11.17 1.28
N GLY A 40 -6.75 -11.13 1.23
CA GLY A 40 -7.59 -11.13 2.42
C GLY A 40 -7.78 -9.78 3.12
N SER A 41 -7.27 -8.67 2.57
CA SER A 41 -7.45 -7.33 3.15
C SER A 41 -8.42 -6.45 2.35
N SER A 42 -9.22 -5.65 3.07
CA SER A 42 -9.91 -4.51 2.45
C SER A 42 -8.95 -3.31 2.38
N ARG A 43 -9.16 -2.41 1.41
CA ARG A 43 -8.38 -1.16 1.31
C ARG A 43 -8.45 -0.33 2.60
N ALA A 44 -9.59 -0.33 3.27
CA ALA A 44 -9.78 0.36 4.55
C ALA A 44 -8.95 -0.28 5.69
N LEU A 45 -8.88 -1.62 5.75
CA LEU A 45 -8.05 -2.32 6.74
C LEU A 45 -6.56 -2.03 6.53
N PHE A 46 -6.11 -2.07 5.27
CA PHE A 46 -4.75 -1.71 4.89
C PHE A 46 -4.39 -0.29 5.34
N LEU A 47 -5.22 0.69 4.99
CA LEU A 47 -5.00 2.10 5.37
C LEU A 47 -5.00 2.28 6.88
N THR A 48 -5.93 1.63 7.59
CA THR A 48 -6.00 1.68 9.07
C THR A 48 -4.70 1.17 9.70
N ARG A 49 -4.19 0.03 9.24
CA ARG A 49 -2.91 -0.51 9.74
C ARG A 49 -1.74 0.39 9.39
N LEU A 50 -1.71 0.92 8.18
CA LEU A 50 -0.65 1.81 7.75
C LEU A 50 -0.57 3.06 8.64
N ILE A 51 -1.71 3.69 8.93
CA ILE A 51 -1.80 4.85 9.83
C ILE A 51 -1.33 4.49 11.24
N GLN A 52 -1.62 3.27 11.73
CA GLN A 52 -1.15 2.83 13.06
C GLN A 52 0.37 2.63 13.11
N CYS A 53 1.00 2.31 11.98
CA CYS A 53 2.43 1.98 11.92
C CYS A 53 3.32 3.18 11.57
N THR A 54 2.75 4.33 11.17
CA THR A 54 3.52 5.53 10.84
C THR A 54 3.03 6.76 11.60
N SER A 55 3.95 7.68 11.90
CA SER A 55 3.64 9.00 12.45
C SER A 55 3.42 10.06 11.36
N ARG A 56 3.61 9.70 10.08
CA ARG A 56 3.49 10.61 8.95
C ARG A 56 2.02 10.89 8.65
N GLN A 57 1.73 12.13 8.25
CA GLN A 57 0.41 12.49 7.75
C GLN A 57 0.17 11.76 6.41
N ILE A 58 -1.00 11.14 6.28
CA ILE A 58 -1.40 10.40 5.08
C ILE A 58 -2.54 11.15 4.39
N VAL A 59 -2.34 11.42 3.10
CA VAL A 59 -3.39 11.93 2.20
C VAL A 59 -3.78 10.79 1.26
N VAL A 60 -5.07 10.44 1.24
CA VAL A 60 -5.60 9.41 0.35
C VAL A 60 -6.29 10.07 -0.82
N LEU A 61 -5.84 9.76 -2.02
CA LEU A 61 -6.47 10.19 -3.28
C LEU A 61 -7.17 8.99 -3.90
N THR A 62 -8.45 9.15 -4.20
CA THR A 62 -9.26 8.14 -4.88
C THR A 62 -9.64 8.61 -6.28
N SER A 63 -10.03 7.68 -7.16
CA SER A 63 -10.42 7.99 -8.54
C SER A 63 -11.68 8.86 -8.62
N ASP A 64 -12.56 8.74 -7.62
CA ASP A 64 -13.84 9.41 -7.53
C ASP A 64 -14.34 9.48 -6.08
N GLN A 65 -15.42 10.23 -5.86
CA GLN A 65 -16.04 10.38 -4.54
C GLN A 65 -16.57 9.04 -4.00
N ASN A 66 -17.22 8.23 -4.83
CA ASN A 66 -17.86 6.97 -4.40
C ASN A 66 -16.84 5.97 -3.83
N SER A 67 -15.64 5.93 -4.42
CA SER A 67 -14.53 5.10 -3.96
C SER A 67 -13.92 5.62 -2.67
N GLY A 68 -13.91 6.94 -2.47
CA GLY A 68 -13.53 7.58 -1.21
C GLY A 68 -14.51 7.29 -0.08
N GLU A 69 -15.82 7.43 -0.33
CA GLU A 69 -16.87 7.15 0.66
C GLU A 69 -16.85 5.69 1.14
N LYS A 70 -16.50 4.74 0.27
CA LYS A 70 -16.35 3.32 0.63
C LYS A 70 -15.14 3.03 1.53
N LEU A 71 -14.26 3.98 1.77
CA LEU A 71 -13.13 3.85 2.70
C LEU A 71 -13.46 4.35 4.13
N ILE A 72 -14.62 5.00 4.31
CA ILE A 72 -15.14 5.50 5.60
C ILE A 72 -16.02 4.42 6.26
#